data_AF-A0A1M4UY53-F1
#
_entry.id   AF-A0A1M4UY53-F1
#
_cell.length_a   1.000
_cell.length_b   1.000
_cell.length_c   1.000
_cell.angle_alpha   90.00
_cell.angle_beta   90.00
_cell.angle_gamma   90.00
#
_symmetry.space_group_name_H-M   'P 1'
#
loop_
_entity.id
_entity.type
_entity.pdbx_description
1 polymer ?
#
loop_
_entity_poly.entity_id
_entity_poly.type
_entity_poly.pdbx_seq_one_letter_code
_entity_poly.pdbx_strand_id
1 'polypeptide(L)'
;MERKVGTISRGIRCPIIREGDPLGDIVVKSVLDAGESEGFSLRDRDVIAVTESVVARSQGNYASVEAIAEDVRQKLGGKTIGVIFPILSRNRFAVCLKGIAKGAEKVVLMLSYPSDEVGNELVSLDKLDEAGVNPYSDVLTLEQYRELFGENKHPFTGVDYVAYYSEIIREAGAQVEVIFANNPKEILSYADSVLCCDIHSRERTKRILRQAGAKAVCGLDDILTAPVDGSGCNERYGLLGSNKSTEDTVKLFPRECKSLVEEIQDKVLKATGKCVEVMVYGDGAFKDPVGKIWELADPCVSVAHTPGLEGTPNEVKLKYLADNDFRELSGEALKEAISGRIKEKGDNLVGDMASQGTTPRRLTDLIGSLCDLTSGSGDKGTPVILVQGYFDNFTN
;
A
#
# COMPACT_ATOMS: atom_id res chain seq x y z
N MET A 1 -21.88 -24.16 -24.07
CA MET A 1 -22.81 -23.84 -22.96
C MET A 1 -22.51 -22.41 -22.53
N GLU A 2 -23.52 -21.55 -22.41
CA GLU A 2 -23.31 -20.12 -22.08
C GLU A 2 -22.68 -20.00 -20.68
N ARG A 3 -21.60 -19.22 -20.54
CA ARG A 3 -20.93 -19.03 -19.26
C ARG A 3 -21.82 -18.20 -18.33
N LYS A 4 -22.02 -18.67 -17.10
CA LYS A 4 -22.87 -18.00 -16.09
C LYS A 4 -22.10 -17.42 -14.91
N VAL A 5 -20.79 -17.62 -14.88
CA VAL A 5 -19.88 -17.13 -13.83
C VAL A 5 -18.98 -16.05 -14.43
N GLY A 6 -18.95 -14.86 -13.85
CA GLY A 6 -18.10 -13.75 -14.28
C GLY A 6 -16.66 -13.89 -13.77
N THR A 7 -16.14 -12.83 -13.15
CA THR A 7 -14.80 -12.78 -12.54
C THR A 7 -14.68 -13.75 -11.38
N ILE A 8 -13.55 -14.46 -11.32
CA ILE A 8 -13.22 -15.38 -10.22
C ILE A 8 -11.86 -15.01 -9.65
N SER A 9 -11.75 -14.88 -8.33
CA SER A 9 -10.48 -14.68 -7.63
C SER A 9 -10.09 -15.92 -6.83
N ARG A 10 -8.87 -16.41 -6.98
CA ARG A 10 -8.36 -17.62 -6.33
C ARG A 10 -7.05 -17.37 -5.60
N GLY A 11 -7.00 -17.66 -4.30
CA GLY A 11 -5.74 -17.76 -3.58
C GLY A 11 -5.03 -19.07 -3.90
N ILE A 12 -3.84 -18.98 -4.50
CA ILE A 12 -3.02 -20.11 -4.91
C ILE A 12 -2.01 -20.43 -3.82
N ARG A 13 -2.09 -21.64 -3.28
CA ARG A 13 -1.17 -22.10 -2.23
C ARG A 13 0.24 -22.27 -2.79
N CYS A 14 1.22 -21.68 -2.12
CA CYS A 14 2.63 -21.73 -2.50
C CYS A 14 3.46 -22.37 -1.38
N PRO A 15 4.65 -22.91 -1.69
CA PRO A 15 5.63 -23.27 -0.67
C PRO A 15 6.10 -22.02 0.09
N ILE A 16 6.75 -22.23 1.23
CA ILE A 16 7.38 -21.15 1.98
C ILE A 16 8.54 -20.58 1.14
N ILE A 17 8.36 -19.36 0.64
CA ILE A 17 9.38 -18.64 -0.14
C ILE A 17 10.50 -18.18 0.79
N ARG A 18 11.75 -18.35 0.35
CA ARG A 18 12.97 -17.90 1.02
C ARG A 18 13.80 -17.01 0.10
N GLU A 19 14.80 -16.38 0.69
CA GLU A 19 15.79 -15.61 -0.03
C GLU A 19 16.51 -16.47 -1.08
N GLY A 20 16.63 -15.92 -2.29
CA GLY A 20 17.29 -16.58 -3.43
C GLY A 20 16.43 -17.63 -4.15
N ASP A 21 15.21 -17.90 -3.69
CA ASP A 21 14.32 -18.85 -4.36
C ASP A 21 13.97 -18.38 -5.79
N PRO A 22 13.87 -19.30 -6.76
CA PRO A 22 13.49 -18.99 -8.14
C PRO A 22 11.97 -18.70 -8.21
N LEU A 23 11.58 -17.49 -7.78
CA LEU A 23 10.17 -17.14 -7.58
C LEU A 23 9.32 -17.33 -8.84
N GLY A 24 9.86 -17.00 -10.03
CA GLY A 24 9.16 -17.22 -11.29
C GLY A 24 8.77 -18.69 -11.52
N ASP A 25 9.68 -19.63 -11.26
CA ASP A 25 9.40 -21.07 -11.35
C ASP A 25 8.35 -21.52 -10.33
N ILE A 26 8.47 -21.04 -9.09
CA ILE A 26 7.54 -21.40 -8.03
C ILE A 26 6.12 -20.94 -8.36
N VAL A 27 5.96 -19.68 -8.80
CA VAL A 27 4.65 -19.11 -9.16
C VAL A 27 4.01 -19.91 -10.28
N VAL A 28 4.74 -20.15 -11.37
CA VAL A 28 4.23 -20.90 -12.53
C VAL A 28 3.81 -22.31 -12.13
N LYS A 29 4.69 -23.02 -11.42
CA LYS A 29 4.40 -24.38 -10.95
C LYS A 29 3.17 -24.41 -10.05
N SER A 30 3.09 -23.53 -9.06
CA SER A 30 1.94 -23.47 -8.13
C SER A 30 0.62 -23.18 -8.83
N VAL A 31 0.60 -22.31 -9.84
CA VAL A 31 -0.62 -22.01 -10.60
C VAL A 31 -1.05 -23.20 -11.46
N LEU A 32 -0.11 -23.87 -12.14
CA LEU A 32 -0.42 -25.03 -12.98
C LEU A 32 -0.86 -26.24 -12.16
N ASP A 33 -0.15 -26.54 -11.07
CA ASP A 33 -0.51 -27.62 -10.14
C ASP A 33 -1.91 -27.40 -9.56
N ALA A 34 -2.24 -26.15 -9.17
CA ALA A 34 -3.57 -25.80 -8.68
C ALA A 34 -4.65 -25.97 -9.76
N GLY A 35 -4.34 -25.63 -11.02
CA GLY A 35 -5.24 -25.85 -12.15
C GLY A 35 -5.55 -27.33 -12.37
N GLU A 36 -4.52 -28.19 -12.29
CA GLU A 36 -4.65 -29.64 -12.39
C GLU A 36 -5.47 -30.20 -11.22
N SER A 37 -5.18 -29.79 -9.98
CA SER A 37 -5.83 -30.34 -8.79
C SER A 37 -7.28 -29.89 -8.61
N GLU A 38 -7.59 -28.63 -8.92
CA GLU A 38 -8.92 -28.02 -8.71
C GLU A 38 -9.77 -28.00 -10.00
N GLY A 39 -9.23 -28.50 -11.12
CA GLY A 39 -9.97 -28.66 -12.37
C GLY A 39 -10.28 -27.36 -13.11
N PHE A 40 -9.34 -26.41 -13.14
CA PHE A 40 -9.44 -25.20 -13.96
C PHE A 40 -8.26 -25.05 -14.93
N SER A 41 -8.47 -24.34 -16.03
CA SER A 41 -7.42 -23.98 -16.98
C SER A 41 -7.21 -22.47 -17.03
N LEU A 42 -6.01 -22.07 -17.42
CA LEU A 42 -5.69 -20.67 -17.72
C LEU A 42 -6.28 -20.27 -19.06
N ARG A 43 -6.67 -19.00 -19.16
CA ARG A 43 -7.15 -18.35 -20.37
C ARG A 43 -6.27 -17.17 -20.72
N ASP A 44 -6.32 -16.77 -21.98
CA ASP A 44 -5.74 -15.50 -22.41
C ASP A 44 -6.34 -14.38 -21.56
N ARG A 45 -5.50 -13.43 -21.12
CA ARG A 45 -5.85 -12.28 -20.28
C ARG A 45 -6.27 -12.61 -18.83
N ASP A 46 -6.20 -13.85 -18.37
CA ASP A 46 -6.23 -14.13 -16.93
C ASP A 46 -5.05 -13.42 -16.25
N VAL A 47 -5.21 -13.00 -14.99
CA VAL A 47 -4.18 -12.24 -14.26
C VAL A 47 -3.58 -13.09 -13.15
N ILE A 48 -2.26 -13.24 -13.16
CA ILE A 48 -1.48 -13.84 -12.06
C ILE A 48 -0.84 -12.71 -11.26
N ALA A 49 -1.29 -12.51 -10.03
CA ALA A 49 -0.79 -11.46 -9.15
C ALA A 49 0.03 -12.07 -8.00
N VAL A 50 1.22 -11.53 -7.75
CA VAL A 50 2.13 -11.99 -6.68
C VAL A 50 2.27 -10.90 -5.64
N THR A 51 2.11 -11.19 -4.35
CA THR A 51 2.29 -10.20 -3.29
C THR A 51 3.74 -9.69 -3.26
N GLU A 52 3.88 -8.38 -3.11
CA GLU A 52 5.11 -7.66 -2.84
C GLU A 52 5.91 -8.30 -1.70
N SER A 53 5.22 -8.84 -0.69
CA SER A 53 5.85 -9.45 0.49
C SER A 53 6.72 -10.66 0.14
N VAL A 54 6.28 -11.55 -0.77
CA VAL A 54 7.09 -12.71 -1.16
C VAL A 54 8.15 -12.35 -2.18
N VAL A 55 7.90 -11.34 -3.03
CA VAL A 55 8.93 -10.81 -3.93
C VAL A 55 10.08 -10.23 -3.12
N ALA A 56 9.80 -9.34 -2.16
CA ALA A 56 10.81 -8.76 -1.27
C ALA A 56 11.60 -9.84 -0.51
N ARG A 57 10.92 -10.91 -0.09
CA ARG A 57 11.55 -12.03 0.62
C ARG A 57 12.50 -12.81 -0.29
N SER A 58 12.08 -13.13 -1.52
CA SER A 58 12.93 -13.81 -2.50
C SER A 58 14.16 -12.98 -2.88
N GLN A 59 14.03 -11.65 -2.89
CA GLN A 59 15.12 -10.72 -3.21
C GLN A 59 16.17 -10.59 -2.12
N GLY A 60 15.88 -10.99 -0.87
CA GLY A 60 16.82 -10.78 0.24
C GLY A 60 17.02 -9.30 0.60
N ASN A 61 16.06 -8.42 0.25
CA ASN A 61 16.23 -6.98 0.40
C ASN A 61 15.96 -6.53 1.85
N TYR A 62 16.95 -6.69 2.72
CA TYR A 62 16.85 -6.42 4.16
C TYR A 62 17.78 -5.30 4.61
N ALA A 63 17.38 -4.55 5.63
CA ALA A 63 18.23 -3.54 6.26
C ALA A 63 18.15 -3.62 7.78
N SER A 64 19.29 -3.38 8.44
CA SER A 64 19.37 -3.30 9.90
C SER A 64 19.01 -1.90 10.41
N VAL A 65 18.66 -1.80 11.68
CA VAL A 65 18.47 -0.51 12.35
C VAL A 65 19.75 0.33 12.36
N GLU A 66 20.93 -0.31 12.33
CA GLU A 66 22.23 0.36 12.22
C GLU A 66 22.42 1.04 10.86
N ALA A 67 22.06 0.37 9.76
CA ALA A 67 22.11 0.95 8.41
C ALA A 67 21.15 2.13 8.27
N ILE A 68 19.93 2.00 8.82
CA ILE A 68 18.95 3.10 8.89
C ILE A 68 19.54 4.28 9.68
N ALA A 69 20.15 4.00 10.84
CA ALA A 69 20.71 5.02 11.71
C ALA A 69 21.85 5.78 11.05
N GLU A 70 22.72 5.09 10.30
CA GLU A 70 23.83 5.71 9.59
C GLU A 70 23.34 6.63 8.48
N ASP A 71 22.38 6.18 7.68
CA ASP A 71 21.82 7.01 6.61
C ASP A 71 21.06 8.24 7.15
N VAL A 72 20.33 8.06 8.27
CA VAL A 72 19.68 9.15 9.00
C VAL A 72 20.70 10.16 9.51
N ARG A 73 21.81 9.70 10.14
CA ARG A 73 22.90 10.59 10.57
C ARG A 73 23.50 11.37 9.41
N GLN A 74 23.77 10.69 8.31
CA GLN A 74 24.37 11.30 7.13
C GLN A 74 23.46 12.38 6.52
N LYS A 75 22.15 12.13 6.43
CA LYS A 75 21.19 13.00 5.74
C LYS A 75 20.62 14.10 6.63
N LEU A 76 20.49 13.87 7.93
CA LEU A 76 19.85 14.79 8.89
C LEU A 76 20.81 15.32 9.97
N GLY A 77 22.07 14.90 9.97
CA GLY A 77 23.14 15.49 10.77
C GLY A 77 23.26 15.00 12.21
N GLY A 78 22.46 14.01 12.62
CA GLY A 78 22.64 13.27 13.88
C GLY A 78 22.28 13.98 15.18
N LYS A 79 21.77 15.22 15.14
CA LYS A 79 21.42 16.01 16.33
C LYS A 79 19.92 15.87 16.65
N THR A 80 19.24 16.98 16.93
CA THR A 80 17.78 17.02 17.04
C THR A 80 17.14 16.90 15.68
N ILE A 81 16.27 15.90 15.51
CA ILE A 81 15.45 15.74 14.31
C ILE A 81 13.96 15.78 14.67
N GLY A 82 13.17 16.40 13.81
CA GLY A 82 11.71 16.28 13.86
C GLY A 82 11.27 15.04 13.09
N VAL A 83 10.53 14.14 13.72
CA VAL A 83 9.95 12.95 13.06
C VAL A 83 8.44 13.15 13.04
N ILE A 84 7.85 13.28 11.85
CA ILE A 84 6.48 13.76 11.71
C ILE A 84 5.59 12.79 10.94
N PHE A 85 4.31 12.75 11.34
CA PHE A 85 3.25 12.00 10.67
C PHE A 85 3.52 10.51 10.42
N PRO A 86 4.10 9.77 11.38
CA PRO A 86 4.22 8.33 11.22
C PRO A 86 2.86 7.65 11.31
N ILE A 87 2.72 6.53 10.61
CA ILE A 87 1.60 5.63 10.82
C ILE A 87 1.76 4.87 12.15
N LEU A 88 0.65 4.61 12.84
CA LEU A 88 0.59 3.93 14.12
C LEU A 88 0.63 2.42 13.93
N SER A 89 1.83 1.89 13.67
CA SER A 89 2.04 0.47 13.41
C SER A 89 3.27 -0.10 14.09
N ARG A 90 3.09 -1.23 14.78
CA ARG A 90 4.19 -2.07 15.29
C ARG A 90 4.96 -2.77 14.17
N ASN A 91 4.28 -3.08 13.07
CA ASN A 91 4.85 -3.86 11.98
C ASN A 91 5.54 -2.97 10.93
N ARG A 92 4.92 -1.83 10.58
CA ARG A 92 5.40 -0.96 9.48
C ARG A 92 6.36 0.13 9.95
N PHE A 93 6.27 0.59 11.20
CA PHE A 93 7.03 1.77 11.64
C PHE A 93 7.96 1.55 12.84
N ALA A 94 7.62 0.69 13.80
CA ALA A 94 8.39 0.57 15.06
C ALA A 94 9.90 0.31 14.87
N VAL A 95 10.27 -0.62 13.99
CA VAL A 95 11.70 -0.93 13.73
C VAL A 95 12.37 0.20 12.94
N CYS A 96 11.66 0.83 12.01
CA CYS A 96 12.14 2.03 11.32
C CYS A 96 12.43 3.16 12.33
N LEU A 97 11.50 3.42 13.25
CA LEU A 97 11.65 4.41 14.31
C LEU A 97 12.87 4.11 15.20
N LYS A 98 13.10 2.84 15.54
CA LYS A 98 14.29 2.42 16.28
C LYS A 98 15.58 2.80 15.55
N GLY A 99 15.66 2.54 14.25
CA GLY A 99 16.80 2.96 13.42
C GLY A 99 16.94 4.47 13.32
N ILE A 100 15.83 5.19 13.11
CA ILE A 100 15.79 6.65 13.05
C ILE A 100 16.29 7.27 14.36
N ALA A 101 15.81 6.78 15.50
CA ALA A 101 16.19 7.26 16.82
C ALA A 101 17.67 6.97 17.13
N LYS A 102 18.20 5.79 16.77
CA LYS A 102 19.64 5.49 16.86
C LYS A 102 20.49 6.46 16.01
N GLY A 103 19.89 7.07 14.99
CA GLY A 103 20.52 8.03 14.11
C GLY A 103 20.52 9.48 14.64
N ALA A 104 20.02 9.75 15.85
CA ALA A 104 19.84 11.11 16.36
C ALA A 104 20.11 11.21 17.87
N GLU A 105 20.56 12.38 18.34
CA GLU A 105 20.67 12.68 19.77
C GLU A 105 19.29 12.92 20.42
N LYS A 106 18.38 13.56 19.68
CA LYS A 106 17.01 13.87 20.13
C LYS A 106 16.02 13.72 18.98
N VAL A 107 14.89 13.09 19.27
CA VAL A 107 13.74 13.02 18.37
C VAL A 107 12.60 13.85 18.95
N VAL A 108 12.13 14.81 18.16
CA VAL A 108 10.84 15.48 18.40
C VAL A 108 9.80 14.77 17.55
N LEU A 109 8.99 13.92 18.18
CA LEU A 109 7.96 13.14 17.54
C LEU A 109 6.66 13.97 17.44
N MET A 110 6.22 14.27 16.22
CA MET A 110 4.95 14.93 15.97
C MET A 110 3.93 13.97 15.39
N LEU A 111 2.90 13.66 16.17
CA LEU A 111 1.81 12.79 15.76
C LEU A 111 0.64 13.61 15.21
N SER A 112 0.10 13.18 14.07
CA SER A 112 -1.18 13.71 13.59
C SER A 112 -2.33 13.19 14.45
N TYR A 113 -3.39 13.97 14.58
CA TYR A 113 -4.57 13.62 15.37
C TYR A 113 -5.85 14.16 14.73
N PRO A 114 -7.02 13.50 14.81
CA PRO A 114 -7.31 12.32 15.63
C PRO A 114 -6.68 11.01 15.15
N SER A 115 -6.22 10.92 13.89
CA SER A 115 -5.67 9.70 13.31
C SER A 115 -4.42 9.96 12.46
N ASP A 116 -3.71 8.89 12.13
CA ASP A 116 -2.65 8.92 11.12
C ASP A 116 -3.19 9.01 9.68
N GLU A 117 -2.29 9.06 8.69
CA GLU A 117 -2.65 9.16 7.26
C GLU A 117 -3.54 8.01 6.78
N VAL A 118 -3.34 6.81 7.31
CA VAL A 118 -4.12 5.63 6.93
C VAL A 118 -5.34 5.43 7.84
N GLY A 119 -5.57 6.28 8.82
CA GLY A 119 -6.77 6.26 9.66
C GLY A 119 -6.66 5.42 10.93
N ASN A 120 -5.47 4.99 11.36
CA ASN A 120 -5.33 4.47 12.73
C ASN A 120 -5.62 5.58 13.73
N GLU A 121 -6.59 5.34 14.59
CA GLU A 121 -7.05 6.30 15.57
C GLU A 121 -6.05 6.45 16.73
N LEU A 122 -5.65 7.68 17.00
CA LEU A 122 -4.87 8.09 18.17
C LEU A 122 -5.81 8.53 19.31
N VAL A 123 -6.87 9.26 18.96
CA VAL A 123 -7.94 9.71 19.86
C VAL A 123 -9.23 9.84 19.06
N SER A 124 -10.39 9.49 19.64
CA SER A 124 -11.66 9.57 18.93
C SER A 124 -12.11 11.01 18.68
N LEU A 125 -12.90 11.21 17.62
CA LEU A 125 -13.52 12.51 17.32
C LEU A 125 -14.40 12.99 18.48
N ASP A 126 -15.19 12.11 19.09
CA ASP A 126 -16.06 12.47 20.23
C ASP A 126 -15.26 13.05 21.40
N LYS A 127 -14.09 12.47 21.71
CA LYS A 127 -13.20 13.01 22.76
C LYS A 127 -12.64 14.38 22.39
N LEU A 128 -12.30 14.62 21.12
CA LEU A 128 -11.86 15.94 20.67
C LEU A 128 -12.96 16.98 20.83
N ASP A 129 -14.19 16.64 20.43
CA ASP A 129 -15.35 17.51 20.51
C ASP A 129 -15.69 17.83 21.99
N GLU A 130 -15.67 16.83 22.87
CA GLU A 130 -15.89 17.00 24.32
C GLU A 130 -14.83 17.89 24.97
N ALA A 131 -13.57 17.76 24.54
CA ALA A 131 -12.45 18.57 25.02
C ALA A 131 -12.38 19.97 24.38
N GLY A 132 -13.18 20.24 23.35
CA GLY A 132 -13.15 21.50 22.60
C GLY A 132 -11.85 21.74 21.82
N VAL A 133 -11.14 20.67 21.44
CA VAL A 133 -9.86 20.75 20.71
C VAL A 133 -10.11 20.76 19.21
N ASN A 134 -9.52 21.73 18.51
CA ASN A 134 -9.59 21.81 17.06
C ASN A 134 -8.34 21.16 16.41
N PRO A 135 -8.49 19.98 15.76
CA PRO A 135 -7.34 19.28 15.16
C PRO A 135 -6.68 20.04 14.00
N TYR A 136 -7.34 21.05 13.43
CA TYR A 136 -6.78 21.80 12.29
C TYR A 136 -5.89 22.97 12.71
N SER A 137 -6.05 23.49 13.92
CA SER A 137 -5.33 24.68 14.40
C SER A 137 -4.50 24.43 15.64
N ASP A 138 -4.93 23.53 16.52
CA ASP A 138 -4.36 23.44 17.85
C ASP A 138 -3.09 22.59 17.81
N VAL A 139 -2.17 22.91 18.73
CA VAL A 139 -0.93 22.18 18.95
C VAL A 139 -0.91 21.78 20.41
N LEU A 140 -0.77 20.48 20.67
CA LEU A 140 -0.74 19.96 22.04
C LEU A 140 0.66 19.46 22.39
N THR A 141 1.10 19.74 23.61
CA THR A 141 2.22 19.02 24.22
C THR A 141 1.76 17.66 24.73
N LEU A 142 2.71 16.78 25.07
CA LEU A 142 2.41 15.51 25.72
C LEU A 142 1.60 15.68 27.00
N GLU A 143 1.95 16.65 27.85
CA GLU A 143 1.25 16.92 29.10
C GLU A 143 -0.21 17.30 28.85
N GLN A 144 -0.45 18.23 27.92
CA GLN A 144 -1.81 18.66 27.55
C GLN A 144 -2.62 17.50 26.96
N TYR A 145 -2.04 16.72 26.06
CA TYR A 145 -2.69 15.54 25.50
C TYR A 145 -3.09 14.53 26.59
N ARG A 146 -2.20 14.28 27.56
CA ARG A 146 -2.46 13.35 28.67
C ARG A 146 -3.49 13.88 29.66
N GLU A 147 -3.49 15.18 29.94
CA GLU A 147 -4.50 15.81 30.79
C GLU A 147 -5.90 15.72 30.17
N LEU A 148 -6.00 15.99 28.86
CA LEU A 148 -7.27 15.99 28.14
C LEU A 148 -7.80 14.57 27.88
N PHE A 149 -6.93 13.62 27.52
CA PHE A 149 -7.37 12.34 26.96
C PHE A 149 -6.84 11.10 27.69
N GLY A 150 -5.89 11.25 28.61
CA GLY A 150 -5.28 10.14 29.34
C GLY A 150 -4.52 9.15 28.45
N GLU A 151 -4.65 7.86 28.74
CA GLU A 151 -4.17 6.79 27.85
C GLU A 151 -5.21 6.46 26.78
N ASN A 152 -4.81 6.53 25.51
CA ASN A 152 -5.64 6.10 24.38
C ASN A 152 -4.99 4.88 23.74
N LYS A 153 -5.54 3.71 24.07
CA LYS A 153 -5.12 2.43 23.49
C LYS A 153 -5.85 2.21 22.18
N HIS A 154 -5.10 1.89 21.13
CA HIS A 154 -5.66 1.60 19.82
C HIS A 154 -6.64 0.41 19.90
N PRO A 155 -7.87 0.51 19.34
CA PRO A 155 -8.96 -0.43 19.61
C PRO A 155 -8.65 -1.88 19.20
N PHE A 156 -7.84 -2.07 18.15
CA PHE A 156 -7.50 -3.41 17.66
C PHE A 156 -6.26 -4.03 18.30
N THR A 157 -5.31 -3.21 18.74
CA THR A 157 -4.00 -3.70 19.23
C THR A 157 -3.85 -3.58 20.74
N GLY A 158 -4.67 -2.75 21.39
CA GLY A 158 -4.55 -2.44 22.82
C GLY A 158 -3.31 -1.61 23.17
N VAL A 159 -2.60 -1.08 22.18
CA VAL A 159 -1.33 -0.34 22.35
C VAL A 159 -1.60 1.15 22.47
N ASP A 160 -1.02 1.79 23.48
CA ASP A 160 -0.85 3.24 23.51
C ASP A 160 0.39 3.60 22.67
N TYR A 161 0.18 4.05 21.44
CA TYR A 161 1.28 4.32 20.50
C TYR A 161 2.13 5.53 20.92
N VAL A 162 1.59 6.48 21.69
CA VAL A 162 2.35 7.61 22.22
C VAL A 162 3.40 7.10 23.20
N ALA A 163 2.99 6.24 24.14
CA ALA A 163 3.89 5.63 25.12
C ALA A 163 4.90 4.68 24.42
N TYR A 164 4.39 3.82 23.54
CA TYR A 164 5.20 2.81 22.84
C TYR A 164 6.30 3.43 21.97
N TYR A 165 5.99 4.46 21.18
CA TYR A 165 7.01 5.14 20.37
C TYR A 165 8.00 5.94 21.21
N SER A 166 7.53 6.53 22.30
CA SER A 166 8.43 7.20 23.25
C SER A 166 9.43 6.23 23.88
N GLU A 167 9.00 5.01 24.21
CA GLU A 167 9.86 3.95 24.74
C GLU A 167 10.90 3.51 23.71
N ILE A 168 10.50 3.21 22.47
CA ILE A 168 11.43 2.85 21.39
C ILE A 168 12.53 3.90 21.21
N ILE A 169 12.18 5.18 21.20
CA ILE A 169 13.15 6.27 21.02
C ILE A 169 14.15 6.30 22.17
N ARG A 170 13.68 6.16 23.42
CA ARG A 170 14.54 6.14 24.62
C ARG A 170 15.45 4.92 24.65
N GLU A 171 14.92 3.74 24.35
CA GLU A 171 15.69 2.49 24.29
C GLU A 171 16.75 2.50 23.17
N ALA A 172 16.47 3.21 22.08
CA ALA A 172 17.44 3.47 21.01
C ALA A 172 18.55 4.46 21.39
N GLY A 173 18.46 5.10 22.57
CA GLY A 173 19.46 6.00 23.11
C GLY A 173 19.22 7.49 22.82
N ALA A 174 18.09 7.85 22.23
CA ALA A 174 17.74 9.24 21.92
C ALA A 174 16.84 9.87 22.98
N GLN A 175 16.97 11.18 23.17
CA GLN A 175 15.97 11.95 23.92
C GLN A 175 14.67 12.02 23.12
N VAL A 176 13.52 12.02 23.81
CA VAL A 176 12.20 12.12 23.16
C VAL A 176 11.43 13.33 23.69
N GLU A 177 10.85 14.08 22.76
CA GLU A 177 9.81 15.07 23.00
C GLU A 177 8.64 14.75 22.08
N VAL A 178 7.41 14.81 22.59
CA VAL A 178 6.21 14.48 21.79
C VAL A 178 5.29 15.69 21.74
N ILE A 179 4.85 16.01 20.53
CA ILE A 179 3.84 17.03 20.25
C ILE A 179 2.77 16.49 19.30
N PHE A 180 1.63 17.16 19.24
CA PHE A 180 0.51 16.77 18.37
C PHE A 180 0.08 17.96 17.54
N ALA A 181 0.08 17.81 16.22
CA ALA A 181 -0.32 18.84 15.27
C ALA A 181 -0.60 18.20 13.91
N ASN A 182 -1.46 18.82 13.10
CA ASN A 182 -1.69 18.43 11.70
C ASN A 182 -1.04 19.37 10.67
N ASN A 183 -0.55 20.52 11.13
CA ASN A 183 0.23 21.44 10.29
C ASN A 183 1.71 21.06 10.39
N PRO A 184 2.36 20.61 9.30
CA PRO A 184 3.76 20.19 9.36
C PRO A 184 4.72 21.29 9.81
N LYS A 185 4.36 22.57 9.62
CA LYS A 185 5.25 23.70 9.99
C LYS A 185 5.49 23.81 11.49
N GLU A 186 4.60 23.27 12.33
CA GLU A 186 4.72 23.39 13.79
C GLU A 186 6.00 22.73 14.31
N ILE A 187 6.50 21.69 13.62
CA ILE A 187 7.76 21.03 13.98
C ILE A 187 8.97 21.96 13.92
N LEU A 188 8.93 23.02 13.11
CA LEU A 188 10.06 23.92 12.88
C LEU A 188 10.39 24.81 14.08
N SER A 189 9.46 24.92 15.04
CA SER A 189 9.73 25.53 16.35
C SER A 189 10.62 24.66 17.25
N TYR A 190 10.77 23.38 16.91
CA TYR A 190 11.44 22.36 17.73
C TYR A 190 12.66 21.73 17.06
N ALA A 191 12.67 21.62 15.73
CA ALA A 191 13.76 21.05 14.95
C ALA A 191 13.86 21.69 13.55
N ASP A 192 15.08 21.93 13.06
CA ASP A 192 15.33 22.46 11.72
C ASP A 192 15.54 21.36 10.66
N SER A 193 15.78 20.13 11.10
CA SER A 193 16.02 18.95 10.28
C SER A 193 14.89 17.96 10.49
N VAL A 194 14.14 17.63 9.44
CA VAL A 194 12.86 16.94 9.54
C VAL A 194 12.83 15.68 8.68
N LEU A 195 12.33 14.59 9.26
CA LEU A 195 11.98 13.35 8.59
C LEU A 195 10.45 13.19 8.50
N CYS A 196 9.93 13.24 7.28
CA CYS A 196 8.51 13.03 6.97
C CYS A 196 8.20 11.53 6.86
N CYS A 197 7.24 11.04 7.64
CA CYS A 197 6.85 9.63 7.65
C CYS A 197 5.49 9.35 7.00
N ASP A 198 4.84 10.39 6.47
CA ASP A 198 3.68 10.23 5.60
C ASP A 198 4.03 9.44 4.34
N ILE A 199 3.09 8.64 3.86
CA ILE A 199 3.21 7.78 2.69
C ILE A 199 2.74 8.57 1.48
N HIS A 200 1.44 8.84 1.34
CA HIS A 200 0.88 9.36 0.08
C HIS A 200 1.00 10.88 -0.05
N SER A 201 1.04 11.59 1.07
CA SER A 201 1.15 13.05 1.14
C SER A 201 2.59 13.58 1.24
N ARG A 202 3.59 12.71 1.27
CA ARG A 202 5.02 13.02 1.50
C ARG A 202 5.58 14.16 0.66
N GLU A 203 5.28 14.18 -0.63
CA GLU A 203 5.78 15.23 -1.52
C GLU A 203 5.22 16.61 -1.17
N ARG A 204 3.94 16.66 -0.75
CA ARG A 204 3.31 17.89 -0.27
C ARG A 204 3.95 18.34 1.04
N THR A 205 4.14 17.41 1.98
CA THR A 205 4.74 17.70 3.30
C THR A 205 6.18 18.20 3.16
N LYS A 206 7.02 17.47 2.41
CA LYS A 206 8.41 17.86 2.11
C LYS A 206 8.48 19.26 1.47
N ARG A 207 7.60 19.55 0.50
CA ARG A 207 7.53 20.88 -0.13
C ARG A 207 7.16 21.99 0.86
N ILE A 208 6.17 21.77 1.73
CA ILE A 208 5.74 22.79 2.71
C ILE A 208 6.88 23.11 3.68
N LEU A 209 7.58 22.11 4.20
CA LEU A 209 8.69 22.30 5.13
C LEU A 209 9.87 23.05 4.50
N ARG A 210 10.24 22.68 3.27
CA ARG A 210 11.30 23.38 2.52
C ARG A 210 10.94 24.85 2.29
N GLN A 211 9.69 25.14 1.93
CA GLN A 211 9.19 26.52 1.75
C GLN A 211 9.13 27.30 3.07
N ALA A 212 8.93 26.61 4.20
CA ALA A 212 8.90 27.20 5.53
C ALA A 212 10.30 27.39 6.15
N GLY A 213 11.38 27.05 5.44
CA GLY A 213 12.75 27.32 5.86
C GLY A 213 13.43 26.19 6.64
N ALA A 214 12.92 24.95 6.57
CA ALA A 214 13.60 23.78 7.12
C ALA A 214 15.01 23.64 6.52
N LYS A 215 16.01 23.37 7.37
CA LYS A 215 17.41 23.21 6.98
C LYS A 215 17.66 21.92 6.21
N ALA A 216 17.07 20.81 6.66
CA ALA A 216 17.13 19.51 5.99
C ALA A 216 15.74 18.86 6.02
N VAL A 217 15.33 18.28 4.89
CA VAL A 217 14.01 17.64 4.77
C VAL A 217 14.14 16.37 3.95
N CYS A 218 13.99 15.24 4.64
CA CYS A 218 13.93 13.90 4.08
C CYS A 218 12.54 13.30 4.35
N GLY A 219 12.09 12.38 3.51
CA GLY A 219 11.01 11.46 3.83
C GLY A 219 11.56 10.06 4.11
N LEU A 220 10.69 9.13 4.54
CA LEU A 220 11.03 7.71 4.56
C LEU A 220 11.47 7.21 3.18
N ASP A 221 10.95 7.80 2.10
CA ASP A 221 11.37 7.53 0.73
C ASP A 221 12.78 8.01 0.37
N ASP A 222 13.35 8.87 1.21
CA ASP A 222 14.72 9.37 1.04
C ASP A 222 15.73 8.58 1.90
N ILE A 223 15.31 7.61 2.72
CA ILE A 223 16.19 6.80 3.59
C ILE A 223 16.37 5.38 3.00
N LEU A 224 17.61 4.90 2.92
CA LEU A 224 18.04 3.68 2.23
C LEU A 224 17.68 3.67 0.74
N THR A 225 17.93 4.78 0.06
CA THR A 225 17.85 4.88 -1.41
C THR A 225 19.08 4.28 -2.12
N ALA A 226 20.13 3.96 -1.36
CA ALA A 226 21.31 3.23 -1.78
C ALA A 226 21.76 2.30 -0.64
N PRO A 227 22.55 1.24 -0.91
CA PRO A 227 23.07 0.35 0.13
C PRO A 227 23.92 1.13 1.14
N VAL A 228 23.73 0.84 2.42
CA VAL A 228 24.56 1.36 3.52
C VAL A 228 25.16 0.17 4.25
N ASP A 229 26.49 0.10 4.29
CA ASP A 229 27.23 -1.04 4.86
C ASP A 229 26.77 -2.41 4.34
N GLY A 230 26.45 -2.47 3.05
CA GLY A 230 25.98 -3.70 2.40
C GLY A 230 24.52 -4.07 2.69
N SER A 231 23.74 -3.16 3.30
CA SER A 231 22.30 -3.33 3.43
C SER A 231 21.60 -3.42 2.07
N GLY A 232 20.38 -3.97 2.09
CA GLY A 232 19.41 -3.71 1.05
C GLY A 232 19.07 -2.22 0.94
N CYS A 233 18.42 -1.85 -0.17
CA CYS A 233 17.94 -0.50 -0.42
C CYS A 233 16.76 -0.50 -1.39
N ASN A 234 16.05 0.63 -1.49
CA ASN A 234 15.05 0.87 -2.52
C ASN A 234 15.22 2.29 -3.07
N GLU A 235 15.67 2.40 -4.32
CA GLU A 235 16.02 3.67 -4.97
C GLU A 235 14.85 4.65 -5.08
N ARG A 236 13.62 4.13 -5.08
CA ARG A 236 12.41 4.91 -5.31
C ARG A 236 11.61 5.17 -4.04
N TYR A 237 11.57 4.20 -3.13
CA TYR A 237 10.69 4.20 -1.98
C TYR A 237 11.41 4.14 -0.65
N GLY A 238 12.73 4.01 -0.63
CA GLY A 238 13.51 3.97 0.60
C GLY A 238 12.93 2.98 1.62
N LEU A 239 12.52 3.50 2.78
CA LEU A 239 11.86 2.76 3.85
C LEU A 239 10.33 2.61 3.71
N LEU A 240 9.68 3.30 2.76
CA LEU A 240 8.23 3.13 2.55
C LEU A 240 7.89 1.72 2.10
N GLY A 241 6.80 1.17 2.63
CA GLY A 241 6.37 -0.21 2.37
C GLY A 241 7.25 -1.27 3.06
N SER A 242 8.22 -0.86 3.87
CA SER A 242 9.00 -1.81 4.67
C SER A 242 8.16 -2.48 5.76
N ASN A 243 8.56 -3.68 6.15
CA ASN A 243 7.94 -4.48 7.19
C ASN A 243 8.97 -4.99 8.18
N LYS A 244 8.56 -5.13 9.44
CA LYS A 244 9.35 -5.80 10.47
C LYS A 244 9.72 -7.22 10.02
N SER A 245 11.01 -7.53 10.02
CA SER A 245 11.51 -8.89 9.80
C SER A 245 12.01 -9.52 11.10
N THR A 246 12.77 -8.76 11.89
CA THR A 246 13.17 -9.11 13.26
C THR A 246 13.05 -7.87 14.15
N GLU A 247 13.48 -7.92 15.41
CA GLU A 247 13.50 -6.73 16.28
C GLU A 247 14.49 -5.63 15.82
N ASP A 248 15.47 -6.00 14.99
CA ASP A 248 16.55 -5.11 14.55
C ASP A 248 16.71 -5.05 13.02
N THR A 249 15.81 -5.67 12.26
CA THR A 249 15.84 -5.66 10.81
C THR A 249 14.47 -5.47 10.18
N VAL A 250 14.46 -4.72 9.08
CA VAL A 250 13.29 -4.55 8.21
C VAL A 250 13.51 -5.27 6.89
N LYS A 251 12.43 -5.81 6.34
CA LYS A 251 12.32 -6.21 4.93
C LYS A 251 11.84 -5.01 4.14
N LEU A 252 12.64 -4.57 3.17
CA LEU A 252 12.30 -3.42 2.34
C LEU A 252 11.28 -3.79 1.26
N PHE A 253 10.59 -2.77 0.76
CA PHE A 253 9.65 -2.93 -0.35
C PHE A 253 10.38 -3.45 -1.60
N PRO A 254 9.74 -4.29 -2.46
CA PRO A 254 10.40 -4.84 -3.62
C PRO A 254 10.93 -3.78 -4.59
N ARG A 255 12.00 -4.16 -5.30
CA ARG A 255 12.66 -3.36 -6.32
C ARG A 255 12.80 -4.18 -7.61
N GLU A 256 12.93 -3.52 -8.77
CA GLU A 256 13.24 -4.22 -10.04
C GLU A 256 12.32 -5.41 -10.40
N CYS A 257 11.01 -5.29 -10.18
CA CYS A 257 10.06 -6.39 -10.36
C CYS A 257 9.67 -6.67 -11.83
N LYS A 258 10.14 -5.86 -12.80
CA LYS A 258 9.74 -5.97 -14.21
C LYS A 258 10.18 -7.29 -14.84
N SER A 259 11.43 -7.70 -14.60
CA SER A 259 11.96 -8.96 -15.11
C SER A 259 11.17 -10.18 -14.61
N LEU A 260 10.72 -10.15 -13.34
CA LEU A 260 9.92 -11.22 -12.75
C LEU A 260 8.56 -11.36 -13.44
N VAL A 261 7.84 -10.26 -13.69
CA VAL A 261 6.51 -10.34 -14.32
C VAL A 261 6.60 -10.80 -15.77
N GLU A 262 7.64 -10.37 -16.50
CA GLU A 262 7.94 -10.83 -17.87
C GLU A 262 8.32 -12.32 -17.89
N GLU A 263 9.16 -12.75 -16.95
CA GLU A 263 9.57 -14.15 -16.81
C GLU A 263 8.38 -15.09 -16.56
N ILE A 264 7.48 -14.73 -15.64
CA ILE A 264 6.28 -15.52 -15.33
C ILE A 264 5.38 -15.60 -16.56
N GLN A 265 5.12 -14.48 -17.24
CA GLN A 265 4.28 -14.43 -18.44
C GLN A 265 4.85 -15.36 -19.53
N ASP A 266 6.15 -15.25 -19.80
CA ASP A 266 6.85 -16.07 -20.79
C ASP A 266 6.78 -17.57 -20.46
N LYS A 267 6.98 -17.94 -19.20
CA LYS A 267 6.93 -19.34 -18.75
C LYS A 267 5.52 -19.91 -18.86
N VAL A 268 4.49 -19.15 -18.48
CA VAL A 268 3.08 -19.56 -18.66
C VAL A 268 2.75 -19.71 -20.14
N LEU A 269 3.17 -18.77 -21.00
CA LEU A 269 2.93 -18.84 -22.44
C LEU A 269 3.57 -20.09 -23.04
N LYS A 270 4.82 -20.41 -22.67
CA LYS A 270 5.51 -21.62 -23.14
C LYS A 270 4.83 -22.91 -22.66
N ALA A 271 4.35 -22.94 -21.41
CA ALA A 271 3.74 -24.13 -20.83
C ALA A 271 2.30 -24.38 -21.31
N THR A 272 1.55 -23.33 -21.63
CA THR A 272 0.09 -23.42 -21.84
C THR A 272 -0.39 -22.88 -23.19
N GLY A 273 0.46 -22.12 -23.90
CA GLY A 273 0.07 -21.37 -25.09
C GLY A 273 -0.83 -20.16 -24.80
N LYS A 274 -1.01 -19.77 -23.53
CA LYS A 274 -1.88 -18.67 -23.09
C LYS A 274 -1.09 -17.43 -22.73
N CYS A 275 -1.53 -16.29 -23.26
CA CYS A 275 -0.98 -14.99 -22.92
C CYS A 275 -1.75 -14.41 -21.72
N VAL A 276 -1.24 -14.67 -20.51
CA VAL A 276 -1.78 -14.12 -19.26
C VAL A 276 -1.19 -12.73 -18.98
N GLU A 277 -1.82 -11.96 -18.12
CA GLU A 277 -1.21 -10.78 -17.52
C GLU A 277 -0.61 -11.12 -16.16
N VAL A 278 0.44 -10.40 -15.75
CA VAL A 278 1.12 -10.64 -14.49
C VAL A 278 1.34 -9.32 -13.76
N MET A 279 1.18 -9.32 -12.44
CA MET A 279 1.53 -8.16 -11.61
C MET A 279 2.16 -8.54 -10.28
N VAL A 280 2.97 -7.63 -9.74
CA VAL A 280 3.33 -7.61 -8.32
C VAL A 280 2.47 -6.57 -7.64
N TYR A 281 1.63 -7.00 -6.70
CA TYR A 281 0.70 -6.15 -5.97
C TYR A 281 1.17 -5.92 -4.53
N GLY A 282 0.97 -4.70 -4.00
CA GLY A 282 1.11 -4.36 -2.59
C GLY A 282 -0.25 -4.28 -1.90
N ASP A 283 -0.31 -3.59 -0.76
CA ASP A 283 -1.56 -3.36 -0.02
C ASP A 283 -2.69 -2.80 -0.91
N GLY A 284 -3.94 -3.25 -0.66
CA GLY A 284 -5.12 -2.91 -1.45
C GLY A 284 -5.81 -1.63 -1.00
N ALA A 285 -6.20 -0.75 -1.93
CA ALA A 285 -6.79 0.56 -1.63
C ALA A 285 -8.26 0.52 -1.12
N PHE A 286 -8.58 -0.32 -0.12
CA PHE A 286 -9.88 -0.35 0.56
C PHE A 286 -9.80 0.28 1.95
N LYS A 287 -10.95 0.78 2.42
CA LYS A 287 -11.11 1.31 3.78
C LYS A 287 -11.98 0.37 4.59
N ASP A 288 -11.47 -0.14 5.71
CA ASP A 288 -12.28 -0.85 6.68
C ASP A 288 -13.34 0.12 7.26
N PRO A 289 -14.65 -0.17 7.10
CA PRO A 289 -15.69 0.69 7.63
C PRO A 289 -15.77 0.67 9.16
N VAL A 290 -15.24 -0.35 9.85
CA VAL A 290 -15.29 -0.43 11.31
C VAL A 290 -14.11 0.34 11.92
N GLY A 291 -12.89 -0.06 11.57
CA GLY A 291 -11.66 0.56 12.05
C GLY A 291 -11.34 1.91 11.43
N LYS A 292 -11.99 2.26 10.31
CA LYS A 292 -11.69 3.45 9.50
C LYS A 292 -10.26 3.49 8.96
N ILE A 293 -9.58 2.35 8.97
CA ILE A 293 -8.22 2.18 8.47
C ILE A 293 -8.29 1.90 6.97
N TRP A 294 -7.52 2.66 6.21
CA TRP A 294 -7.18 2.38 4.82
C TRP A 294 -6.06 1.36 4.80
N GLU A 295 -6.29 0.20 4.18
CA GLU A 295 -5.25 -0.81 3.97
C GLU A 295 -4.33 -0.37 2.81
N LEU A 296 -3.76 0.83 2.88
CA LEU A 296 -2.86 1.38 1.87
C LEU A 296 -1.62 1.94 2.55
N ALA A 297 -0.93 1.08 3.32
CA ALA A 297 0.30 1.43 4.02
C ALA A 297 1.54 1.32 3.12
N ASP A 298 1.40 0.68 1.96
CA ASP A 298 2.41 0.66 0.91
C ASP A 298 2.40 1.94 0.05
N PRO A 299 3.53 2.32 -0.56
CA PRO A 299 3.63 3.52 -1.38
C PRO A 299 2.93 3.41 -2.74
N CYS A 300 2.50 2.21 -3.15
CA CYS A 300 1.70 1.95 -4.34
C CYS A 300 1.05 0.56 -4.30
N VAL A 301 -0.10 0.41 -4.99
CA VAL A 301 -0.80 -0.88 -5.12
C VAL A 301 -0.11 -1.84 -6.10
N SER A 302 0.54 -1.33 -7.16
CA SER A 302 1.23 -2.18 -8.15
C SER A 302 2.68 -1.75 -8.30
N VAL A 303 3.60 -2.66 -7.96
CA VAL A 303 5.04 -2.45 -8.05
C VAL A 303 5.53 -2.62 -9.48
N ALA A 304 5.06 -3.66 -10.15
CA ALA A 304 5.28 -3.92 -11.57
C ALA A 304 4.09 -4.71 -12.15
N HIS A 305 3.90 -4.61 -13.45
CA HIS A 305 2.87 -5.33 -14.18
C HIS A 305 3.24 -5.47 -15.65
N THR A 306 2.61 -6.42 -16.33
CA THR A 306 2.65 -6.56 -17.78
C THR A 306 1.83 -5.45 -18.47
N PRO A 307 2.16 -5.04 -19.70
CA PRO A 307 1.53 -3.89 -20.37
C PRO A 307 0.01 -3.99 -20.53
N GLY A 308 -0.54 -5.20 -20.57
CA GLY A 308 -1.97 -5.40 -20.73
C GLY A 308 -2.83 -4.98 -19.53
N LEU A 309 -2.19 -4.61 -18.41
CA LEU A 309 -2.83 -4.02 -17.22
C LEU A 309 -2.76 -2.49 -17.17
N GLU A 310 -2.18 -1.85 -18.19
CA GLU A 310 -2.16 -0.39 -18.28
C GLU A 310 -3.55 0.18 -18.60
N GLY A 311 -3.86 1.36 -18.05
CA GLY A 311 -5.10 2.08 -18.31
C GLY A 311 -6.19 1.85 -17.27
N THR A 312 -7.44 2.05 -17.70
CA THR A 312 -8.64 2.04 -16.85
C THR A 312 -9.72 1.16 -17.48
N PRO A 313 -10.63 0.55 -16.70
CA PRO A 313 -11.76 -0.17 -17.26
C PRO A 313 -12.55 0.69 -18.25
N ASN A 314 -12.94 0.08 -19.37
CA ASN A 314 -13.74 0.72 -20.42
C ASN A 314 -15.03 -0.08 -20.63
N GLU A 315 -16.00 0.08 -19.73
CA GLU A 315 -17.25 -0.67 -19.71
C GLU A 315 -18.47 0.22 -19.97
N VAL A 316 -19.49 -0.34 -20.64
CA VAL A 316 -20.76 0.34 -20.87
C VAL A 316 -21.73 -0.03 -19.75
N LYS A 317 -22.50 0.95 -19.27
CA LYS A 317 -23.46 0.74 -18.19
C LYS A 317 -24.70 0.01 -18.69
N LEU A 318 -24.74 -1.31 -18.51
CA LEU A 318 -25.86 -2.17 -18.93
C LEU A 318 -27.21 -1.65 -18.41
N LYS A 319 -27.27 -1.26 -17.13
CA LYS A 319 -28.48 -0.71 -16.52
C LYS A 319 -28.91 0.62 -17.15
N TYR A 320 -27.96 1.50 -17.47
CA TYR A 320 -28.28 2.76 -18.13
C TYR A 320 -28.84 2.52 -19.53
N LEU A 321 -28.23 1.62 -20.30
CA LEU A 321 -28.73 1.25 -21.63
C LEU A 321 -30.12 0.62 -21.55
N ALA A 322 -30.36 -0.26 -20.58
CA ALA A 322 -31.66 -0.90 -20.38
C ALA A 322 -32.74 0.10 -19.95
N ASP A 323 -32.43 1.02 -19.03
CA ASP A 323 -33.41 1.95 -18.46
C ASP A 323 -33.69 3.17 -19.37
N ASN A 324 -32.78 3.50 -20.31
CA ASN A 324 -32.89 4.68 -21.19
C ASN A 324 -32.99 4.29 -22.67
N ASP A 325 -31.91 3.79 -23.26
CA ASP A 325 -31.77 3.59 -24.71
C ASP A 325 -32.67 2.45 -25.24
N PHE A 326 -32.91 1.43 -24.41
CA PHE A 326 -33.65 0.21 -24.76
C PHE A 326 -34.83 -0.07 -23.84
N ARG A 327 -35.41 0.97 -23.23
CA ARG A 327 -36.47 0.86 -22.22
C ARG A 327 -37.70 0.06 -22.67
N GLU A 328 -38.01 0.09 -23.96
CA GLU A 328 -39.15 -0.61 -24.56
C GLU A 328 -38.84 -2.08 -24.91
N LEU A 329 -37.58 -2.51 -24.83
CA LEU A 329 -37.16 -3.88 -25.14
C LEU A 329 -37.16 -4.75 -23.87
N SER A 330 -37.43 -6.04 -24.04
CA SER A 330 -37.34 -7.03 -22.96
C SER A 330 -36.90 -8.39 -23.49
N GLY A 331 -36.51 -9.30 -22.59
CA GLY A 331 -36.11 -10.66 -22.95
C GLY A 331 -34.93 -10.69 -23.93
N GLU A 332 -35.03 -11.55 -24.95
CA GLU A 332 -33.95 -11.75 -25.93
C GLU A 332 -33.68 -10.49 -26.76
N ALA A 333 -34.70 -9.71 -27.11
CA ALA A 333 -34.54 -8.48 -27.89
C ALA A 333 -33.70 -7.42 -27.16
N LEU A 334 -33.88 -7.29 -25.84
CA LEU A 334 -33.06 -6.40 -25.00
C LEU A 334 -31.61 -6.91 -24.92
N LYS A 335 -31.44 -8.23 -24.77
CA LYS A 335 -30.12 -8.87 -24.73
C LYS A 335 -29.34 -8.64 -26.02
N GLU A 336 -29.98 -8.80 -27.18
CA GLU A 336 -29.37 -8.56 -28.48
C GLU A 336 -28.99 -7.09 -28.66
N ALA A 337 -29.88 -6.15 -28.31
CA ALA A 337 -29.64 -4.72 -28.44
C ALA A 337 -28.45 -4.24 -27.57
N ILE A 338 -28.42 -4.66 -26.30
CA ILE A 338 -27.30 -4.38 -25.39
C ILE A 338 -26.00 -5.00 -25.91
N SER A 339 -26.06 -6.24 -26.40
CA SER A 339 -24.89 -6.94 -26.96
C SER A 339 -24.35 -6.24 -28.21
N GLY A 340 -25.22 -5.72 -29.07
CA GLY A 340 -24.83 -4.88 -30.21
C GLY A 340 -24.09 -3.62 -29.76
N ARG A 341 -24.67 -2.88 -28.81
CA ARG A 341 -24.08 -1.64 -28.29
C ARG A 341 -22.70 -1.85 -27.65
N ILE A 342 -22.49 -2.99 -26.97
CA ILE A 342 -21.19 -3.34 -26.38
C ILE A 342 -20.14 -3.59 -27.46
N LYS A 343 -20.51 -4.24 -28.57
CA LYS A 343 -19.61 -4.52 -29.69
C LYS A 343 -19.27 -3.28 -30.51
N GLU A 344 -20.18 -2.31 -30.56
CA GLU A 344 -20.01 -1.04 -31.28
C GLU A 344 -19.28 0.04 -30.48
N LYS A 345 -18.95 -0.20 -29.20
CA LYS A 345 -18.30 0.80 -28.35
C LYS A 345 -16.89 1.14 -28.87
N GLY A 346 -16.53 2.42 -28.78
CA GLY A 346 -15.16 2.87 -29.07
C GLY A 346 -14.18 2.58 -27.92
N ASP A 347 -12.88 2.68 -28.22
CA ASP A 347 -11.79 2.41 -27.28
C ASP A 347 -11.70 3.40 -26.11
N ASN A 348 -12.35 4.56 -26.20
CA ASN A 348 -12.39 5.57 -25.15
C ASN A 348 -13.81 6.12 -24.95
N LEU A 349 -14.41 5.86 -23.78
CA LEU A 349 -15.75 6.32 -23.43
C LEU A 349 -15.76 7.56 -22.54
N VAL A 350 -14.61 8.22 -22.27
CA VAL A 350 -14.55 9.42 -21.43
C VAL A 350 -15.46 10.52 -22.01
N GLY A 351 -16.48 10.92 -21.25
CA GLY A 351 -17.43 11.97 -21.62
C GLY A 351 -18.71 11.50 -22.33
N ASP A 352 -18.85 10.20 -22.64
CA ASP A 352 -20.11 9.63 -23.14
C ASP A 352 -21.16 9.61 -22.01
N MET A 353 -22.41 10.01 -22.29
CA MET A 353 -23.50 9.89 -21.31
C MET A 353 -23.72 8.45 -20.85
N ALA A 354 -23.45 7.47 -21.71
CA ALA A 354 -23.52 6.05 -21.36
C ALA A 354 -22.39 5.58 -20.40
N SER A 355 -21.34 6.39 -20.22
CA SER A 355 -20.24 6.14 -19.26
C SER A 355 -20.30 7.04 -18.02
N GLN A 356 -21.21 8.04 -17.98
CA GLN A 356 -21.32 8.97 -16.85
C GLN A 356 -21.59 8.24 -15.53
N GLY A 357 -20.59 8.24 -14.64
CA GLY A 357 -20.68 7.82 -13.24
C GLY A 357 -19.77 6.66 -12.82
N THR A 358 -18.73 6.33 -13.58
CA THR A 358 -17.56 5.64 -13.04
C THR A 358 -16.42 6.65 -12.91
N THR A 359 -15.90 6.87 -11.70
CA THR A 359 -14.63 7.60 -11.56
C THR A 359 -13.55 6.67 -12.11
N PRO A 360 -12.80 7.05 -13.15
CA PRO A 360 -11.81 6.17 -13.76
C PRO A 360 -10.76 5.79 -12.73
N ARG A 361 -10.64 4.49 -12.45
CA ARG A 361 -9.61 3.90 -11.58
C ARG A 361 -8.66 3.07 -12.44
N ARG A 362 -7.38 3.04 -12.08
CA ARG A 362 -6.40 2.22 -12.79
C ARG A 362 -6.76 0.75 -12.60
N LEU A 363 -6.60 -0.04 -13.66
CA LEU A 363 -6.82 -1.49 -13.60
C LEU A 363 -5.99 -2.15 -12.50
N THR A 364 -4.72 -1.76 -12.38
CA THR A 364 -3.80 -2.24 -11.36
C THR A 364 -4.29 -1.99 -9.93
N ASP A 365 -4.93 -0.85 -9.68
CA ASP A 365 -5.39 -0.49 -8.33
C ASP A 365 -6.64 -1.31 -7.98
N LEU A 366 -7.53 -1.53 -8.94
CA LEU A 366 -8.73 -2.35 -8.77
C LEU A 366 -8.38 -3.84 -8.58
N ILE A 367 -7.55 -4.38 -9.47
CA ILE A 367 -7.13 -5.79 -9.45
C ILE A 367 -6.27 -6.04 -8.21
N GLY A 368 -5.29 -5.18 -7.91
CA GLY A 368 -4.46 -5.30 -6.71
C GLY A 368 -5.29 -5.28 -5.42
N SER A 369 -6.31 -4.43 -5.33
CA SER A 369 -7.23 -4.42 -4.18
C SER A 369 -8.06 -5.70 -4.07
N LEU A 370 -8.51 -6.27 -5.20
CA LEU A 370 -9.16 -7.58 -5.22
C LEU A 370 -8.21 -8.69 -4.75
N CYS A 371 -6.95 -8.65 -5.20
CA CYS A 371 -5.92 -9.59 -4.80
C CYS A 371 -5.64 -9.52 -3.31
N ASP A 372 -5.46 -8.32 -2.77
CA ASP A 372 -5.22 -8.11 -1.34
C ASP A 372 -6.39 -8.60 -0.47
N LEU A 373 -7.63 -8.29 -0.84
CA LEU A 373 -8.82 -8.85 -0.18
C LEU A 373 -8.87 -10.39 -0.22
N THR A 374 -8.34 -10.99 -1.30
CA THR A 374 -8.32 -12.44 -1.47
C THR A 374 -7.23 -13.10 -0.62
N SER A 375 -6.02 -12.55 -0.58
CA SER A 375 -4.95 -13.01 0.31
C SER A 375 -5.31 -12.78 1.78
N GLY A 376 -5.85 -11.59 2.08
CA GLY A 376 -6.07 -11.08 3.42
C GLY A 376 -4.76 -10.79 4.16
N SER A 377 -4.89 -10.24 5.36
CA SER A 377 -3.76 -9.79 6.19
C SER A 377 -3.01 -10.90 6.93
N GLY A 378 -3.39 -12.17 6.76
CA GLY A 378 -2.81 -13.31 7.46
C GLY A 378 -2.01 -14.23 6.52
N ASP A 379 -1.05 -14.97 7.09
CA ASP A 379 -0.25 -15.94 6.35
C ASP A 379 -1.05 -17.23 6.06
N LYS A 380 -1.99 -17.14 5.10
CA LYS A 380 -2.79 -18.28 4.62
C LYS A 380 -2.01 -19.19 3.65
N GLY A 381 -0.74 -18.89 3.40
CA GLY A 381 0.07 -19.57 2.40
C GLY A 381 -0.38 -19.35 0.96
N THR A 382 -1.19 -18.31 0.69
CA THR A 382 -1.68 -17.97 -0.66
C THR A 382 -1.15 -16.62 -1.19
N PRO A 383 0.18 -16.48 -1.37
CA PRO A 383 0.80 -15.23 -1.82
C PRO A 383 0.61 -14.95 -3.31
N VAL A 384 0.05 -15.89 -4.07
CA VAL A 384 -0.26 -15.74 -5.49
C VAL A 384 -1.77 -15.77 -5.65
N ILE A 385 -2.31 -14.79 -6.37
CA ILE A 385 -3.73 -14.71 -6.69
C ILE A 385 -3.91 -14.89 -8.19
N LEU A 386 -4.77 -15.83 -8.58
CA LEU A 386 -5.23 -15.96 -9.96
C LEU A 386 -6.60 -15.29 -10.08
N VAL A 387 -6.68 -14.25 -10.91
CA VAL A 387 -7.94 -13.58 -11.26
C VAL A 387 -8.32 -13.98 -12.67
N GLN A 388 -9.44 -14.68 -12.81
CA GLN A 388 -9.90 -15.17 -14.10
C GLN A 388 -11.12 -14.41 -14.60
N GLY A 389 -11.12 -14.10 -15.90
CA GLY A 389 -12.25 -13.46 -16.56
C GLY A 389 -12.54 -12.01 -16.14
N TYR A 390 -11.52 -11.32 -15.64
CA TYR A 390 -11.64 -9.91 -15.24
C TYR A 390 -12.04 -8.99 -16.41
N PHE A 391 -11.55 -9.30 -17.61
CA PHE A 391 -11.79 -8.49 -18.83
C PHE A 391 -12.99 -8.97 -19.65
N ASP A 392 -13.72 -9.98 -19.17
CA ASP A 392 -14.93 -10.43 -19.84
C ASP A 392 -16.05 -9.39 -19.69
N ASN A 393 -16.93 -9.31 -20.68
CA ASN A 393 -18.12 -8.48 -20.65
C ASN A 393 -19.38 -9.33 -20.87
N PHE A 394 -20.54 -8.68 -20.90
CA PHE A 394 -21.84 -9.33 -21.03
C PHE A 394 -22.00 -10.20 -22.29
N THR A 395 -21.16 -10.02 -23.30
CA THR A 395 -21.22 -10.77 -24.57
C THR A 395 -20.30 -11.99 -24.63
N ASN A 396 -19.54 -12.27 -23.55
CA ASN A 396 -18.55 -13.36 -23.47
C ASN A 396 -19.10 -14.69 -22.96
#